data_AF-A0A161PPX0-F1
#
_entry.id   AF-A0A161PPX0-F1
#
_cell.length_a   1.000
_cell.length_b   1.000
_cell.length_c   1.000
_cell.angle_alpha   90.00
_cell.angle_beta   90.00
_cell.angle_gamma   90.00
#
_symmetry.space_group_name_H-M   'P 1'
#
loop_
_entity.id
_entity.type
_entity.pdbx_description
1 polymer ?
#
loop_
_entity_poly.entity_id
_entity_poly.type
_entity_poly.pdbx_seq_one_letter_code
_entity_poly.pdbx_strand_id
1 'polypeptide(L)'
;MKKILLVAMTLFMAVSVFAKDGDALKYLPVQDGGRIKPYDSFSREMLEIVYGKTKYEGRAATEIVMTWMLSPQAWQDKKIFEVRNHQVLTSMNLPKDQRYFSGEELFAGDRFNLLRQELQAKRDTKEKLNPYFQALQRLENQYFVFQEIAAGRMLKIVPPKEGDAWVSVADMDAPMQEKFMEFTKAFVNHIGAVAAASDTSATGKELDAKVAAFEEAAKANNPALYDHATKIKAEVHYNSFHPFRWAYIFYFLGFIVLLLVWTLKKESLMKAAWVFIGLGFILNTYGFVLRMYIMDRAPVTNMYETVVWVAWGTVLFAAILEIIYKFRLILVAGTLVGTFGLVIADFAPAVLDPTLQPLEPVLRSNYWLTIHVMTITISYAAFFLAFGLADIGLIYYLRGEEKFQKEIRAIVSGIYRSMQIGVAFLAPGIILGGIWADYSWGRFWGWDPKETWALIALLGYLAVLHARYAGFIKNFGMVVTAVITFSLVIMAWYGVNFVLGAGLHSYGFGAGGVEYVSAFVAAHILLVIYVGIVRRGKQTTQTTN
;
A
#
# COMPACT_ATOMS: atom_id res chain seq x y z
N MET A 1 16.83 -7.54 20.07
CA MET A 1 16.22 -7.37 18.72
C MET A 1 17.18 -6.81 17.67
N LYS A 2 17.84 -5.65 17.87
CA LYS A 2 18.73 -5.04 16.86
C LYS A 2 19.80 -6.00 16.29
N LYS A 3 20.50 -6.79 17.13
CA LYS A 3 21.54 -7.72 16.66
C LYS A 3 21.01 -8.93 15.85
N ILE A 4 19.83 -9.45 16.17
CA ILE A 4 19.24 -10.60 15.45
C ILE A 4 18.68 -10.16 14.09
N LEU A 5 18.05 -8.98 14.02
CA LEU A 5 17.64 -8.37 12.76
C LEU A 5 18.86 -8.09 11.86
N LEU A 6 19.96 -7.59 12.43
CA LEU A 6 21.18 -7.28 11.69
C LEU A 6 21.82 -8.53 11.03
N VAL A 7 21.84 -9.67 11.73
CA VAL A 7 22.42 -10.94 11.23
C VAL A 7 21.53 -11.59 10.17
N ALA A 8 20.21 -11.55 10.32
CA ALA A 8 19.30 -11.98 9.26
C ALA A 8 19.42 -11.06 8.03
N MET A 9 19.58 -9.75 8.24
CA MET A 9 19.76 -8.79 7.15
C MET A 9 21.10 -8.95 6.41
N THR A 10 22.22 -9.27 7.06
CA THR A 10 23.49 -9.47 6.33
C THR A 10 23.45 -10.66 5.38
N LEU A 11 22.69 -11.72 5.72
CA LEU A 11 22.47 -12.87 4.84
C LEU A 11 21.61 -12.54 3.60
N PHE A 12 20.65 -11.61 3.72
CA PHE A 12 19.78 -11.22 2.60
C PHE A 12 20.30 -10.00 1.82
N MET A 13 21.00 -9.06 2.47
CA MET A 13 21.65 -7.90 1.82
C MET A 13 22.96 -8.28 1.10
N ALA A 14 23.51 -9.48 1.35
CA ALA A 14 24.63 -10.02 0.59
C ALA A 14 24.26 -10.38 -0.85
N VAL A 15 22.98 -10.36 -1.22
CA VAL A 15 22.57 -10.27 -2.63
C VAL A 15 22.77 -8.82 -3.05
N SER A 16 24.01 -8.47 -3.34
CA SER A 16 24.38 -7.27 -4.04
C SER A 16 23.53 -7.20 -5.32
N VAL A 17 22.45 -6.43 -5.32
CA VAL A 17 21.87 -5.96 -6.58
C VAL A 17 23.03 -5.26 -7.27
N PHE A 18 23.46 -5.81 -8.41
CA PHE A 18 24.57 -5.27 -9.19
C PHE A 18 24.28 -3.80 -9.48
N ALA A 19 24.88 -2.90 -8.71
CA ALA A 19 24.83 -1.47 -8.98
C ALA A 19 25.46 -1.28 -10.36
N LYS A 20 24.69 -0.75 -11.30
CA LYS A 20 25.19 -0.47 -12.65
C LYS A 20 25.98 0.84 -12.62
N ASP A 21 26.95 0.98 -13.51
CA ASP A 21 27.62 2.27 -13.72
C ASP A 21 26.57 3.37 -13.98
N GLY A 22 26.62 4.47 -13.23
CA GLY A 22 25.66 5.58 -13.27
C GLY A 22 24.52 5.50 -12.24
N ASP A 23 24.51 4.48 -11.38
CA ASP A 23 23.47 4.32 -10.36
C ASP A 23 23.74 5.10 -9.06
N ALA A 24 24.91 5.71 -8.86
CA ALA A 24 25.26 6.38 -7.60
C ALA A 24 24.22 7.45 -7.22
N LEU A 25 23.65 8.14 -8.20
CA LEU A 25 22.62 9.16 -8.00
C LEU A 25 21.41 8.61 -7.21
N LYS A 26 21.05 7.34 -7.36
CA LYS A 26 19.93 6.72 -6.61
C LYS A 26 20.13 6.76 -5.10
N TYR A 27 21.39 6.72 -4.66
CA TYR A 27 21.78 6.61 -3.26
C TYR A 27 22.02 7.97 -2.60
N LEU A 28 21.97 9.08 -3.35
CA LEU A 28 22.16 10.40 -2.79
C LEU A 28 21.11 10.67 -1.69
N PRO A 29 21.50 11.04 -0.46
CA PRO A 29 20.58 11.36 0.61
C PRO A 29 19.81 12.66 0.34
N VAL A 30 18.50 12.63 0.55
CA VAL A 30 17.60 13.79 0.44
C VAL A 30 16.78 13.91 1.73
N GLN A 31 16.74 15.09 2.33
CA GLN A 31 15.82 15.37 3.43
C GLN A 31 14.46 15.79 2.87
N ASP A 32 13.43 14.99 3.13
CA ASP A 32 12.07 15.27 2.69
C ASP A 32 11.03 14.68 3.65
N GLY A 33 9.93 15.39 3.86
CA GLY A 33 8.84 14.99 4.76
C GLY A 33 9.22 14.86 6.24
N GLY A 34 10.43 15.26 6.65
CA GLY A 34 10.94 15.08 8.02
C GLY A 34 11.76 13.80 8.23
N ARG A 35 12.21 13.14 7.15
CA ARG A 35 13.20 12.06 7.19
C ARG A 35 14.27 12.25 6.11
N ILE A 36 15.35 11.51 6.21
CA ILE A 36 16.33 11.36 5.13
C ILE A 36 16.01 10.09 4.34
N LYS A 37 15.91 10.22 3.02
CA LYS A 37 15.53 9.16 2.07
C LYS A 37 16.48 9.16 0.87
N PRO A 38 16.65 8.03 0.15
CA PRO A 38 17.40 8.02 -1.10
C PRO A 38 16.72 8.91 -2.15
N TYR A 39 17.52 9.51 -3.03
CA TYR A 39 17.02 10.26 -4.19
C TYR A 39 16.16 9.39 -5.12
N ASP A 40 16.36 8.07 -5.16
CA ASP A 40 15.46 7.13 -5.83
C ASP A 40 14.02 7.21 -5.29
N SER A 41 13.82 7.15 -3.97
CA SER A 41 12.49 7.26 -3.37
C SER A 41 11.91 8.66 -3.56
N PHE A 42 12.69 9.70 -3.28
CA PHE A 42 12.27 11.09 -3.49
C PHE A 42 11.77 11.29 -4.92
N SER A 43 12.55 10.86 -5.92
CA SER A 43 12.19 11.06 -7.32
C SER A 43 10.94 10.27 -7.73
N ARG A 44 10.78 9.03 -7.24
CA ARG A 44 9.56 8.23 -7.49
C ARG A 44 8.33 8.91 -6.94
N GLU A 45 8.40 9.41 -5.70
CA GLU A 45 7.31 10.13 -5.04
C GLU A 45 6.94 11.40 -5.82
N MET A 46 7.92 12.21 -6.20
CA MET A 46 7.68 13.45 -6.96
C MET A 46 7.10 13.18 -8.35
N LEU A 47 7.61 12.18 -9.07
CA LEU A 47 7.07 11.79 -10.37
C LEU A 47 5.66 11.21 -10.24
N GLU A 48 5.38 10.45 -9.18
CA GLU A 48 4.04 9.90 -8.94
C GLU A 48 3.02 10.99 -8.59
N ILE A 49 3.40 12.03 -7.85
CA ILE A 49 2.51 13.17 -7.58
C ILE A 49 2.08 13.83 -8.89
N VAL A 50 3.04 14.18 -9.75
CA VAL A 50 2.80 14.91 -11.02
C VAL A 50 2.17 14.03 -12.10
N TYR A 51 2.78 12.88 -12.38
CA TYR A 51 2.46 12.00 -13.52
C TYR A 51 1.63 10.75 -13.14
N GLY A 52 1.48 10.45 -11.85
CA GLY A 52 0.71 9.29 -11.38
C GLY A 52 1.39 7.93 -11.59
N LYS A 53 2.66 7.92 -11.99
CA LYS A 53 3.48 6.71 -12.20
C LYS A 53 4.91 6.97 -11.74
N THR A 54 5.64 5.90 -11.43
CA THR A 54 7.05 5.95 -11.00
C THR A 54 8.07 5.89 -12.15
N LYS A 55 7.60 5.86 -13.40
CA LYS A 55 8.42 5.91 -14.62
C LYS A 55 7.69 6.71 -15.71
N TYR A 56 8.46 7.44 -16.53
CA TYR A 56 7.96 8.17 -17.69
C TYR A 56 8.59 7.59 -18.96
N GLU A 57 7.78 7.11 -19.91
CA GLU A 57 8.26 6.52 -21.18
C GLU A 57 9.37 5.46 -21.01
N GLY A 58 9.29 4.65 -19.96
CA GLY A 58 10.29 3.63 -19.63
C GLY A 58 11.54 4.14 -18.89
N ARG A 59 11.75 5.46 -18.81
CA ARG A 59 12.87 6.10 -18.09
C ARG A 59 12.60 6.17 -16.59
N ALA A 60 13.69 6.13 -15.82
CA ALA A 60 13.64 6.11 -14.36
C ALA A 60 13.30 7.50 -13.78
N ALA A 61 12.53 7.54 -12.67
CA ALA A 61 12.14 8.80 -12.04
C ALA A 61 13.33 9.69 -11.63
N THR A 62 14.43 9.08 -11.18
CA THR A 62 15.68 9.80 -10.84
C THR A 62 16.19 10.65 -11.99
N GLU A 63 16.01 10.18 -13.21
CA GLU A 63 16.44 10.91 -14.40
C GLU A 63 15.47 12.06 -14.70
N ILE A 64 14.18 11.75 -14.72
CA ILE A 64 13.11 12.69 -15.07
C ILE A 64 13.09 13.88 -14.11
N VAL A 65 13.07 13.61 -12.80
CA VAL A 65 12.99 14.65 -11.77
C VAL A 65 14.24 15.54 -11.77
N MET A 66 15.43 14.98 -12.03
CA MET A 66 16.64 15.78 -12.21
C MET A 66 16.49 16.71 -13.42
N THR A 67 15.95 16.22 -14.54
CA THR A 67 15.75 17.06 -15.74
C THR A 67 14.66 18.12 -15.60
N TRP A 68 13.71 17.99 -14.67
CA TRP A 68 12.78 19.09 -14.33
C TRP A 68 13.51 20.31 -13.78
N MET A 69 14.57 20.08 -13.00
CA MET A 69 15.41 21.15 -12.46
C MET A 69 16.43 21.65 -13.48
N LEU A 70 17.03 20.77 -14.27
CA LEU A 70 18.07 21.15 -15.24
C LEU A 70 17.51 21.78 -16.53
N SER A 71 16.28 21.45 -16.92
CA SER A 71 15.65 21.95 -18.14
C SER A 71 14.12 22.08 -17.99
N PRO A 72 13.63 22.92 -17.06
CA PRO A 72 12.20 23.03 -16.77
C PRO A 72 11.36 23.41 -17.99
N GLN A 73 11.88 24.29 -18.87
CA GLN A 73 11.18 24.72 -20.08
C GLN A 73 10.87 23.55 -21.01
N ALA A 74 11.80 22.61 -21.19
CA ALA A 74 11.60 21.42 -22.02
C ALA A 74 10.50 20.47 -21.51
N TRP A 75 10.08 20.65 -20.25
CA TRP A 75 9.02 19.88 -19.61
C TRP A 75 7.68 20.62 -19.54
N GLN A 76 7.64 21.93 -19.79
CA GLN A 76 6.38 22.69 -19.80
C GLN A 76 5.45 22.24 -20.92
N ASP A 77 6.01 21.88 -22.08
CA ASP A 77 5.24 21.47 -23.27
C ASP A 77 4.87 19.98 -23.24
N LYS A 78 5.48 19.20 -22.34
CA LYS A 78 5.24 17.75 -22.24
C LYS A 78 3.99 17.46 -21.42
N LYS A 79 3.21 16.49 -21.88
CA LYS A 79 1.99 16.02 -21.21
C LYS A 79 2.30 15.16 -19.99
N ILE A 80 2.68 15.80 -18.89
CA ILE A 80 3.09 15.13 -17.65
C ILE A 80 2.10 15.29 -16.50
N PHE A 81 1.16 16.22 -16.57
CA PHE A 81 0.22 16.49 -15.48
C PHE A 81 -1.03 15.63 -15.64
N GLU A 82 -1.27 14.75 -14.67
CA GLU A 82 -2.42 13.86 -14.68
C GLU A 82 -3.68 14.54 -14.10
N VAL A 83 -4.75 14.64 -14.90
CA VAL A 83 -6.07 15.13 -14.46
C VAL A 83 -7.14 14.10 -14.80
N ARG A 84 -7.77 13.50 -13.76
CA ARG A 84 -8.80 12.44 -13.93
C ARG A 84 -10.24 12.91 -13.73
N ASN A 85 -10.43 14.01 -12.99
CA ASN A 85 -11.77 14.43 -12.58
C ASN A 85 -12.47 15.21 -13.70
N HIS A 86 -13.60 14.68 -14.20
CA HIS A 86 -14.34 15.30 -15.31
C HIS A 86 -14.89 16.69 -14.99
N GLN A 87 -15.19 17.00 -13.72
CA GLN A 87 -15.64 18.33 -13.32
C GLN A 87 -14.48 19.33 -13.37
N VAL A 88 -13.27 18.95 -12.92
CA VAL A 88 -12.07 19.79 -13.06
C VAL A 88 -11.75 20.05 -14.54
N LEU A 89 -11.81 19.02 -15.39
CA LEU A 89 -11.61 19.17 -16.84
C LEU A 89 -12.64 20.12 -17.47
N THR A 90 -13.91 19.99 -17.09
CA THR A 90 -14.98 20.89 -17.56
C THR A 90 -14.72 22.32 -17.07
N SER A 91 -14.38 22.51 -15.80
CA SER A 91 -14.07 23.81 -15.24
C SER A 91 -12.86 24.45 -15.93
N MET A 92 -11.87 23.67 -16.37
CA MET A 92 -10.68 24.15 -17.07
C MET A 92 -10.84 24.30 -18.59
N ASN A 93 -12.03 24.00 -19.16
CA ASN A 93 -12.27 23.92 -20.61
C ASN A 93 -11.34 22.94 -21.35
N LEU A 94 -11.03 21.81 -20.71
CA LEU A 94 -10.14 20.78 -21.25
C LEU A 94 -10.91 19.55 -21.78
N PRO A 95 -10.34 18.84 -22.78
CA PRO A 95 -10.92 17.60 -23.30
C PRO A 95 -11.07 16.52 -22.23
N LYS A 96 -12.18 15.78 -22.26
CA LYS A 96 -12.54 14.75 -21.27
C LYS A 96 -11.98 13.36 -21.60
N ASP A 97 -11.58 13.15 -22.84
CA ASP A 97 -10.97 11.92 -23.36
C ASP A 97 -9.46 11.84 -23.09
N GLN A 98 -8.85 12.95 -22.68
CA GLN A 98 -7.44 13.02 -22.33
C GLN A 98 -7.24 13.00 -20.81
N ARG A 99 -6.18 12.30 -20.38
CA ARG A 99 -5.80 12.16 -18.96
C ARG A 99 -4.56 12.97 -18.59
N TYR A 100 -3.72 13.29 -19.58
CA TYR A 100 -2.44 13.96 -19.38
C TYR A 100 -2.39 15.26 -20.17
N PHE A 101 -1.92 16.32 -19.53
CA PHE A 101 -1.88 17.68 -20.06
C PHE A 101 -0.50 18.31 -19.84
N SER A 102 -0.15 19.28 -20.67
CA SER A 102 1.08 20.05 -20.52
C SER A 102 0.94 21.12 -19.45
N GLY A 103 2.07 21.62 -18.95
CA GLY A 103 2.08 22.75 -18.02
C GLY A 103 1.56 24.02 -18.68
N GLU A 104 1.85 24.19 -19.98
CA GLU A 104 1.33 25.31 -20.77
C GLU A 104 -0.21 25.27 -20.89
N GLU A 105 -0.79 24.11 -21.21
CA GLU A 105 -2.24 23.90 -21.30
C GLU A 105 -2.96 24.19 -19.98
N LEU A 106 -2.32 23.85 -18.85
CA LEU A 106 -2.95 23.94 -17.52
C LEU A 106 -2.71 25.25 -16.80
N PHE A 107 -1.51 25.82 -16.88
CA PHE A 107 -1.05 26.84 -15.93
C PHE A 107 -0.74 28.19 -16.57
N ALA A 108 -0.66 28.29 -17.90
CA ALA A 108 -0.37 29.56 -18.57
C ALA A 108 -1.55 30.55 -18.51
N GLY A 109 -2.79 30.06 -18.46
CA GLY A 109 -4.00 30.90 -18.42
C GLY A 109 -4.47 31.27 -17.01
N ASP A 110 -5.34 32.27 -16.93
CA ASP A 110 -5.91 32.75 -15.65
C ASP A 110 -6.86 31.75 -14.98
N ARG A 111 -7.36 30.77 -15.74
CA ARG A 111 -8.40 29.86 -15.26
C ARG A 111 -7.96 29.05 -14.05
N PHE A 112 -6.72 28.54 -14.07
CA PHE A 112 -6.17 27.81 -12.94
C PHE A 112 -6.04 28.70 -11.70
N ASN A 113 -5.64 29.96 -11.87
CA ASN A 113 -5.54 30.93 -10.77
C ASN A 113 -6.90 31.20 -10.12
N LEU A 114 -7.96 31.35 -10.93
CA LEU A 114 -9.33 31.51 -10.43
C LEU A 114 -9.79 30.27 -9.63
N LEU A 115 -9.52 29.06 -10.15
CA LEU A 115 -9.87 27.84 -9.44
C LEU A 115 -9.07 27.70 -8.12
N ARG A 116 -7.79 28.09 -8.09
CA ARG A 116 -7.02 28.12 -6.83
C ARG A 116 -7.63 29.07 -5.81
N GLN A 117 -8.12 30.24 -6.22
CA GLN A 117 -8.83 31.16 -5.32
C GLN A 117 -10.14 30.54 -4.80
N GLU A 118 -10.90 29.86 -5.66
CA GLU A 118 -12.11 29.13 -5.26
C GLU A 118 -11.80 28.04 -4.21
N LEU A 119 -10.75 27.26 -4.45
CA LEU A 119 -10.26 26.24 -3.52
C LEU A 119 -9.84 26.86 -2.19
N GLN A 120 -9.12 27.98 -2.21
CA GLN A 120 -8.69 28.66 -0.99
C GLN A 120 -9.89 29.19 -0.19
N ALA A 121 -10.85 29.84 -0.85
CA ALA A 121 -12.09 30.29 -0.20
C ALA A 121 -12.83 29.11 0.44
N LYS A 122 -12.85 27.94 -0.22
CA LYS A 122 -13.45 26.73 0.36
C LYS A 122 -12.66 26.22 1.57
N ARG A 123 -11.33 26.24 1.55
CA ARG A 123 -10.49 25.88 2.70
C ARG A 123 -10.75 26.81 3.89
N ASP A 124 -10.95 28.09 3.64
CA ASP A 124 -11.19 29.09 4.69
C ASP A 124 -12.52 28.85 5.44
N THR A 125 -13.52 28.24 4.77
CA THR A 125 -14.76 27.79 5.44
C THR A 125 -14.55 26.62 6.40
N LYS A 126 -13.39 25.96 6.37
CA LYS A 126 -13.06 24.72 7.10
C LYS A 126 -14.02 23.54 6.84
N GLU A 127 -14.84 23.64 5.80
CA GLU A 127 -15.70 22.55 5.35
C GLU A 127 -14.89 21.47 4.63
N LYS A 128 -15.40 20.24 4.66
CA LYS A 128 -14.79 19.11 3.96
C LYS A 128 -14.84 19.31 2.45
N LEU A 129 -13.70 19.13 1.78
CA LEU A 129 -13.61 19.21 0.33
C LEU A 129 -14.36 18.03 -0.31
N ASN A 130 -15.27 18.34 -1.23
CA ASN A 130 -15.91 17.35 -2.09
C ASN A 130 -14.91 16.78 -3.13
N PRO A 131 -15.26 15.73 -3.89
CA PRO A 131 -14.35 15.12 -4.87
C PRO A 131 -13.79 16.08 -5.93
N TYR A 132 -14.53 17.15 -6.27
CA TYR A 132 -14.04 18.20 -7.17
C TYR A 132 -12.92 19.02 -6.54
N PHE A 133 -13.13 19.57 -5.34
CA PHE A 133 -12.11 20.35 -4.65
C PHE A 133 -10.89 19.52 -4.25
N GLN A 134 -11.07 18.23 -3.94
CA GLN A 134 -9.95 17.30 -3.73
C GLN A 134 -9.10 17.12 -5.00
N ALA A 135 -9.76 16.95 -6.15
CA ALA A 135 -9.06 16.83 -7.42
C ALA A 135 -8.33 18.14 -7.81
N LEU A 136 -8.94 19.29 -7.51
CA LEU A 136 -8.31 20.60 -7.72
C LEU A 136 -7.12 20.85 -6.79
N GLN A 137 -7.22 20.46 -5.51
CA GLN A 137 -6.09 20.47 -4.58
C GLN A 137 -4.95 19.58 -5.05
N ARG A 138 -5.26 18.42 -5.63
CA ARG A 138 -4.23 17.56 -6.24
C ARG A 138 -3.53 18.28 -7.39
N LEU A 139 -4.28 18.93 -8.28
CA LEU A 139 -3.71 19.71 -9.40
C LEU A 139 -2.83 20.87 -8.90
N GLU A 140 -3.25 21.58 -7.85
CA GLU A 140 -2.43 22.60 -7.19
C GLU A 140 -1.12 22.02 -6.64
N ASN A 141 -1.18 20.86 -5.99
CA ASN A 141 0.00 20.19 -5.47
C ASN A 141 0.96 19.75 -6.59
N GLN A 142 0.44 19.26 -7.71
CA GLN A 142 1.26 18.89 -8.88
C GLN A 142 2.03 20.09 -9.42
N TYR A 143 1.32 21.23 -9.59
CA TYR A 143 1.94 22.49 -10.02
C TYR A 143 3.04 22.93 -9.05
N PHE A 144 2.73 22.94 -7.75
CA PHE A 144 3.67 23.31 -6.70
C PHE A 144 4.93 22.45 -6.71
N VAL A 145 4.78 21.11 -6.70
CA VAL A 145 5.91 20.17 -6.72
C VAL A 145 6.80 20.39 -7.94
N PHE A 146 6.21 20.52 -9.13
CA PHE A 146 6.99 20.76 -10.35
C PHE A 146 7.79 22.07 -10.27
N GLN A 147 7.15 23.16 -9.85
CA GLN A 147 7.80 24.48 -9.75
C GLN A 147 8.91 24.53 -8.68
N GLU A 148 8.69 23.90 -7.52
CA GLU A 148 9.68 23.90 -6.44
C GLU A 148 10.88 22.99 -6.75
N ILE A 149 10.69 21.91 -7.49
CA ILE A 149 11.80 21.09 -8.02
C ILE A 149 12.54 21.85 -9.11
N ALA A 150 11.81 22.47 -10.04
CA ALA A 150 12.39 23.29 -11.11
C ALA A 150 13.28 24.40 -10.56
N ALA A 151 12.87 25.00 -9.44
CA ALA A 151 13.64 26.03 -8.74
C ALA A 151 14.74 25.48 -7.82
N GLY A 152 14.89 24.16 -7.66
CA GLY A 152 15.88 23.54 -6.78
C GLY A 152 15.58 23.63 -5.27
N ARG A 153 14.41 24.14 -4.87
CA ARG A 153 14.04 24.37 -3.47
C ARG A 153 13.60 23.11 -2.74
N MET A 154 13.01 22.15 -3.45
CA MET A 154 12.60 20.86 -2.86
C MET A 154 13.76 19.87 -2.70
N LEU A 155 14.83 20.00 -3.49
CA LEU A 155 15.95 19.06 -3.46
C LEU A 155 16.95 19.45 -2.35
N LYS A 156 16.68 18.99 -1.13
CA LYS A 156 17.51 19.24 0.06
C LYS A 156 18.53 18.14 0.26
N ILE A 157 19.76 18.36 -0.19
CA ILE A 157 20.80 17.33 -0.33
C ILE A 157 22.11 17.63 0.40
N VAL A 158 22.21 18.80 1.04
CA VAL A 158 23.39 19.20 1.81
C VAL A 158 22.99 19.37 3.27
N PRO A 159 23.62 18.65 4.21
CA PRO A 159 23.32 18.84 5.60
C PRO A 159 23.78 20.24 6.06
N PRO A 160 23.06 20.86 7.01
CA PRO A 160 23.42 22.18 7.48
C PRO A 160 24.69 22.12 8.35
N LYS A 161 25.38 23.27 8.44
CA LYS A 161 26.48 23.45 9.40
C LYS A 161 25.95 23.52 10.84
N GLU A 162 24.77 24.12 11.03
CA GLU A 162 24.08 24.24 12.32
C GLU A 162 22.57 23.93 12.19
N GLY A 163 22.00 23.25 13.18
CA GLY A 163 20.59 22.82 13.18
C GLY A 163 20.34 21.55 12.37
N ASP A 164 19.06 21.29 12.08
CA ASP A 164 18.61 20.01 11.48
C ASP A 164 18.08 20.15 10.04
N ALA A 165 17.82 21.36 9.55
CA ALA A 165 17.22 21.60 8.24
C ALA A 165 18.28 21.57 7.13
N TRP A 166 18.15 20.62 6.20
CA TRP A 166 19.07 20.49 5.07
C TRP A 166 18.90 21.61 4.05
N VAL A 167 20.03 22.02 3.49
CA VAL A 167 20.14 23.09 2.50
C VAL A 167 19.69 22.56 1.14
N SER A 168 18.84 23.35 0.48
CA SER A 168 18.33 23.06 -0.86
C SER A 168 19.36 23.38 -1.93
N VAL A 169 19.21 22.84 -3.14
CA VAL A 169 20.04 23.25 -4.30
C VAL A 169 19.97 24.75 -4.55
N ALA A 170 18.82 25.37 -4.32
CA ALA A 170 18.64 26.81 -4.52
C ALA A 170 19.44 27.67 -3.51
N ASP A 171 19.74 27.11 -2.33
CA ASP A 171 20.31 27.86 -1.20
C ASP A 171 21.76 27.43 -0.89
N MET A 172 22.42 26.68 -1.79
CA MET A 172 23.80 26.23 -1.62
C MET A 172 24.81 27.40 -1.60
N ASP A 173 25.89 27.24 -0.83
CA ASP A 173 27.03 28.13 -0.93
C ASP A 173 27.82 27.87 -2.23
N ALA A 174 28.60 28.85 -2.69
CA ALA A 174 29.30 28.79 -3.97
C ALA A 174 30.20 27.55 -4.15
N PRO A 175 30.99 27.09 -3.14
CA PRO A 175 31.81 25.89 -3.29
C PRO A 175 30.97 24.62 -3.49
N MET A 176 29.83 24.51 -2.82
CA MET A 176 28.95 23.36 -2.97
C MET A 176 28.21 23.40 -4.31
N GLN A 177 27.80 24.59 -4.74
CA GLN A 177 27.17 24.81 -6.04
C GLN A 177 28.11 24.44 -7.20
N GLU A 178 29.41 24.73 -7.11
CA GLU A 178 30.39 24.31 -8.12
C GLU A 178 30.46 22.79 -8.26
N LYS A 179 30.56 22.07 -7.13
CA LYS A 179 30.55 20.60 -7.13
C LYS A 179 29.23 20.04 -7.68
N PHE A 180 28.12 20.69 -7.37
CA PHE A 180 26.82 20.32 -7.90
C PHE A 180 26.74 20.51 -9.43
N MET A 181 27.34 21.57 -9.96
CA MET A 181 27.44 21.80 -11.41
C MET A 181 28.30 20.74 -12.11
N GLU A 182 29.43 20.32 -11.51
CA GLU A 182 30.23 19.21 -12.06
C GLU A 182 29.44 17.91 -12.13
N PHE A 183 28.72 17.60 -11.05
CA PHE A 183 27.85 16.44 -10.95
C PHE A 183 26.74 16.48 -12.02
N THR A 184 26.03 17.60 -12.16
CA THR A 184 24.93 17.74 -13.13
C THR A 184 25.42 17.73 -14.57
N LYS A 185 26.64 18.23 -14.85
CA LYS A 185 27.28 18.11 -16.16
C LYS A 185 27.58 16.65 -16.53
N ALA A 186 28.15 15.88 -15.60
CA ALA A 186 28.36 14.45 -15.80
C ALA A 186 27.04 13.69 -16.00
N PHE A 187 25.99 14.09 -15.27
CA PHE A 187 24.64 13.55 -15.45
C PHE A 187 24.10 13.82 -16.85
N VAL A 188 24.16 15.06 -17.34
CA VAL A 188 23.72 15.43 -18.70
C VAL A 188 24.48 14.64 -19.77
N ASN A 189 25.79 14.49 -19.62
CA ASN A 189 26.61 13.67 -20.53
C ASN A 189 26.14 12.20 -20.54
N HIS A 190 25.91 11.62 -19.37
CA HIS A 190 25.46 10.23 -19.24
C HIS A 190 24.08 10.01 -19.87
N ILE A 191 23.09 10.85 -19.57
CA ILE A 191 21.76 10.71 -20.18
C ILE A 191 21.78 10.95 -21.69
N GLY A 192 22.69 11.81 -22.18
CA GLY A 192 22.92 12.00 -23.61
C GLY A 192 23.45 10.73 -24.28
N ALA A 193 24.42 10.05 -23.65
CA ALA A 193 24.93 8.76 -24.13
C ALA A 193 23.85 7.66 -24.10
N VAL A 194 23.01 7.63 -23.05
CA VAL A 194 21.85 6.73 -22.95
C VAL A 194 20.87 7.00 -24.10
N ALA A 195 20.54 8.27 -24.37
CA ALA A 195 19.62 8.64 -25.44
C ALA A 195 20.17 8.30 -26.84
N ALA A 196 21.49 8.37 -27.03
CA ALA A 196 22.17 7.97 -28.26
C ALA A 196 22.34 6.44 -28.41
N ALA A 197 21.90 5.64 -27.42
CA ALA A 197 22.12 4.19 -27.36
C ALA A 197 23.61 3.79 -27.48
N SER A 198 24.50 4.65 -26.96
CA SER A 198 25.96 4.44 -26.94
C SER A 198 26.38 3.55 -25.75
N ASP A 199 27.65 3.13 -25.72
CA ASP A 199 28.24 2.53 -24.51
C ASP A 199 28.26 3.57 -23.37
N THR A 200 27.60 3.24 -22.26
CA THR A 200 27.42 4.14 -21.13
C THR A 200 28.41 3.88 -19.99
N SER A 201 29.26 2.85 -20.04
CA SER A 201 30.12 2.50 -18.90
C SER A 201 31.07 3.63 -18.50
N ALA A 202 31.72 4.28 -19.47
CA ALA A 202 32.63 5.40 -19.18
C ALA A 202 31.89 6.60 -18.56
N THR A 203 30.79 7.03 -19.19
CA THR A 203 29.98 8.16 -18.70
C THR A 203 29.29 7.86 -17.36
N GLY A 204 28.92 6.60 -17.12
CA GLY A 204 28.32 6.14 -15.87
C GLY A 204 29.32 6.16 -14.71
N LYS A 205 30.55 5.68 -14.94
CA LYS A 205 31.63 5.77 -13.94
C LYS A 205 32.02 7.21 -13.63
N GLU A 206 32.03 8.08 -14.65
CA GLU A 206 32.27 9.51 -14.44
C GLU A 206 31.17 10.13 -13.58
N LEU A 207 29.90 9.85 -13.89
CA LEU A 207 28.76 10.28 -13.08
C LEU A 207 28.89 9.80 -11.64
N ASP A 208 29.17 8.51 -11.43
CA ASP A 208 29.32 7.93 -10.10
C ASP A 208 30.45 8.59 -9.30
N ALA A 209 31.58 8.87 -9.95
CA ALA A 209 32.70 9.57 -9.32
C ALA A 209 32.35 11.01 -8.92
N LYS A 210 31.59 11.73 -9.75
CA LYS A 210 31.16 13.10 -9.44
C LYS A 210 30.08 13.15 -8.36
N VAL A 211 29.14 12.20 -8.34
CA VAL A 211 28.17 12.04 -7.24
C VAL A 211 28.90 11.78 -5.93
N ALA A 212 29.86 10.85 -5.92
CA ALA A 212 30.63 10.52 -4.72
C ALA A 212 31.45 11.74 -4.22
N ALA A 213 32.06 12.51 -5.13
CA ALA A 213 32.81 13.72 -4.78
C ALA A 213 31.92 14.83 -4.19
N PHE A 214 30.68 14.95 -4.66
CA PHE A 214 29.67 15.84 -4.09
C PHE A 214 29.23 15.35 -2.70
N GLU A 215 28.91 14.05 -2.57
CA GLU A 215 28.50 13.41 -1.32
C GLU A 215 29.55 13.58 -0.22
N GLU A 216 30.84 13.34 -0.51
CA GLU A 216 31.92 13.51 0.47
C GLU A 216 32.07 14.98 0.91
N ALA A 217 31.87 15.93 0.00
CA ALA A 217 31.89 17.36 0.35
C ALA A 217 30.66 17.75 1.20
N ALA A 218 29.48 17.26 0.86
CA ALA A 218 28.26 17.50 1.63
C ALA A 218 28.37 16.90 3.03
N LYS A 219 28.89 15.68 3.15
CA LYS A 219 29.14 15.00 4.42
C LYS A 219 30.12 15.74 5.31
N ALA A 220 31.12 16.43 4.74
CA ALA A 220 32.07 17.22 5.50
C ALA A 220 31.42 18.39 6.28
N ASN A 221 30.26 18.89 5.84
CA ASN A 221 29.53 19.93 6.57
C ASN A 221 28.99 19.43 7.91
N ASN A 222 28.46 18.20 7.95
CA ASN A 222 27.96 17.57 9.16
C ASN A 222 27.90 16.04 9.03
N PRO A 223 28.97 15.33 9.46
CA PRO A 223 29.06 13.88 9.30
C PRO A 223 27.97 13.10 10.06
N ALA A 224 27.48 13.64 11.19
CA ALA A 224 26.51 12.96 12.04
C ALA A 224 25.13 12.86 11.39
N LEU A 225 24.71 13.92 10.68
CA LEU A 225 23.44 13.92 9.94
C LEU A 225 23.49 13.08 8.67
N TYR A 226 24.68 12.69 8.21
CA TYR A 226 24.88 11.90 7.00
C TYR A 226 24.94 10.38 7.25
N ASP A 227 24.86 9.92 8.52
CA ASP A 227 24.97 8.50 8.90
C ASP A 227 23.67 7.69 8.64
N HIS A 228 23.28 7.61 7.36
CA HIS A 228 22.09 6.88 6.91
C HIS A 228 22.37 5.91 5.75
N ALA A 229 23.64 5.71 5.38
CA ALA A 229 24.05 4.95 4.19
C ALA A 229 23.47 3.53 4.13
N THR A 230 23.35 2.83 5.26
CA THR A 230 22.79 1.47 5.32
C THR A 230 21.28 1.46 5.06
N LYS A 231 20.54 2.41 5.63
CA LYS A 231 19.09 2.56 5.40
C LYS A 231 18.78 3.00 3.97
N ILE A 232 19.57 3.92 3.42
CA ILE A 232 19.47 4.35 2.03
C ILE A 232 19.66 3.15 1.09
N LYS A 233 20.71 2.35 1.30
CA LYS A 233 20.93 1.13 0.50
C LYS A 233 19.79 0.12 0.65
N ALA A 234 19.29 -0.07 1.87
CA ALA A 234 18.16 -0.97 2.12
C ALA A 234 16.86 -0.50 1.43
N GLU A 235 16.61 0.81 1.39
CA GLU A 235 15.44 1.39 0.73
C GLU A 235 15.54 1.32 -0.80
N VAL A 236 16.72 1.60 -1.38
CA VAL A 236 16.95 1.39 -2.83
C VAL A 236 16.81 -0.09 -3.20
N HIS A 237 17.28 -1.00 -2.34
CA HIS A 237 17.06 -2.43 -2.52
C HIS A 237 15.56 -2.79 -2.44
N TYR A 238 14.84 -2.28 -1.44
CA TYR A 238 13.40 -2.48 -1.31
C TYR A 238 12.63 -2.03 -2.57
N ASN A 239 12.93 -0.84 -3.08
CA ASN A 239 12.32 -0.26 -4.27
C ASN A 239 12.67 -1.00 -5.57
N SER A 240 13.83 -1.63 -5.66
CA SER A 240 14.26 -2.36 -6.85
C SER A 240 13.81 -3.82 -6.83
N PHE A 241 13.93 -4.49 -5.69
CA PHE A 241 13.60 -5.90 -5.51
C PHE A 241 12.09 -6.17 -5.50
N HIS A 242 11.27 -5.24 -4.97
CA HIS A 242 9.81 -5.39 -4.85
C HIS A 242 9.39 -6.70 -4.13
N PRO A 243 9.74 -6.89 -2.85
CA PRO A 243 9.54 -8.17 -2.14
C PRO A 243 8.09 -8.64 -2.14
N PHE A 244 7.12 -7.72 -1.98
CA PHE A 244 5.69 -8.06 -1.99
C PHE A 244 5.18 -8.51 -3.37
N ARG A 245 5.81 -8.03 -4.45
CA ARG A 245 5.50 -8.48 -5.81
C ARG A 245 5.88 -9.94 -6.01
N TRP A 246 7.10 -10.29 -5.63
CA TRP A 246 7.53 -11.68 -5.64
C TRP A 246 6.69 -12.55 -4.71
N ALA A 247 6.32 -12.04 -3.53
CA ALA A 247 5.48 -12.77 -2.60
C ALA A 247 4.14 -13.20 -3.22
N TYR A 248 3.42 -12.27 -3.88
CA TYR A 248 2.16 -12.65 -4.51
C TYR A 248 2.33 -13.53 -5.75
N ILE A 249 3.43 -13.39 -6.50
CA ILE A 249 3.74 -14.32 -7.61
C ILE A 249 3.87 -15.74 -7.07
N PHE A 250 4.61 -15.92 -5.98
CA PHE A 250 4.79 -17.22 -5.36
C PHE A 250 3.52 -17.76 -4.69
N TYR A 251 2.73 -16.89 -4.04
CA TYR A 251 1.41 -17.29 -3.55
C TYR A 251 0.47 -17.71 -4.68
N PHE A 252 0.47 -17.00 -5.80
CA PHE A 252 -0.33 -17.35 -6.96
C PHE A 252 0.11 -18.68 -7.57
N LEU A 253 1.41 -18.92 -7.74
CA LEU A 253 1.94 -20.21 -8.18
C LEU A 253 1.54 -21.33 -7.20
N GLY A 254 1.64 -21.10 -5.90
CA GLY A 254 1.16 -22.01 -4.86
C GLY A 254 -0.32 -22.33 -5.01
N PHE A 255 -1.16 -21.32 -5.24
CA PHE A 255 -2.59 -21.47 -5.50
C PHE A 255 -2.86 -22.30 -6.77
N ILE A 256 -2.16 -22.04 -7.88
CA ILE A 256 -2.30 -22.83 -9.11
C ILE A 256 -1.91 -24.29 -8.86
N VAL A 257 -0.81 -24.56 -8.15
CA VAL A 257 -0.42 -25.93 -7.81
C VAL A 257 -1.47 -26.59 -6.90
N LEU A 258 -2.07 -25.87 -5.96
CA LEU A 258 -3.18 -26.38 -5.15
C LEU A 258 -4.41 -26.74 -5.99
N LEU A 259 -4.75 -25.94 -7.01
CA LEU A 259 -5.82 -26.28 -7.95
C LEU A 259 -5.48 -27.52 -8.77
N LEU A 260 -4.22 -27.71 -9.15
CA LEU A 260 -3.75 -28.94 -9.83
C LEU A 260 -3.79 -30.15 -8.91
N VAL A 261 -3.41 -30.02 -7.63
CA VAL A 261 -3.59 -31.09 -6.61
C VAL A 261 -5.05 -31.50 -6.54
N TRP A 262 -5.96 -30.52 -6.51
CA TRP A 262 -7.40 -30.77 -6.44
C TRP A 262 -7.97 -31.43 -7.70
N THR A 263 -7.55 -30.96 -8.88
CA THR A 263 -8.07 -31.42 -10.18
C THR A 263 -7.47 -32.77 -10.59
N LEU A 264 -6.16 -32.94 -10.43
CA LEU A 264 -5.43 -34.16 -10.82
C LEU A 264 -5.41 -35.23 -9.73
N LYS A 265 -5.84 -34.88 -8.50
CA LYS A 265 -5.79 -35.75 -7.31
C LYS A 265 -4.38 -36.31 -7.01
N LYS A 266 -3.32 -35.60 -7.41
CA LYS A 266 -1.93 -35.99 -7.20
C LYS A 266 -1.36 -35.36 -5.93
N GLU A 267 -1.28 -36.17 -4.88
CA GLU A 267 -0.77 -35.76 -3.56
C GLU A 267 0.69 -35.30 -3.56
N SER A 268 1.50 -35.84 -4.47
CA SER A 268 2.92 -35.48 -4.59
C SER A 268 3.15 -33.99 -4.86
N LEU A 269 2.20 -33.33 -5.54
CA LEU A 269 2.26 -31.90 -5.84
C LEU A 269 2.06 -31.02 -4.60
N MET A 270 1.55 -31.57 -3.49
CA MET A 270 1.35 -30.79 -2.27
C MET A 270 2.68 -30.26 -1.69
N LYS A 271 3.77 -31.01 -1.86
CA LYS A 271 5.11 -30.52 -1.47
C LYS A 271 5.49 -29.26 -2.25
N ALA A 272 5.23 -29.26 -3.56
CA ALA A 272 5.50 -28.09 -4.41
C ALA A 272 4.63 -26.89 -4.01
N ALA A 273 3.35 -27.10 -3.72
CA ALA A 273 2.47 -26.05 -3.22
C ALA A 273 3.01 -25.43 -1.92
N TRP A 274 3.40 -26.24 -0.94
CA TRP A 274 4.01 -25.74 0.31
C TRP A 274 5.33 -25.00 0.10
N VAL A 275 6.17 -25.43 -0.85
CA VAL A 275 7.40 -24.72 -1.20
C VAL A 275 7.08 -23.33 -1.73
N PHE A 276 6.17 -23.21 -2.70
CA PHE A 276 5.81 -21.90 -3.26
C PHE A 276 5.15 -20.98 -2.22
N ILE A 277 4.23 -21.52 -1.40
CA ILE A 277 3.59 -20.75 -0.32
C ILE A 277 4.63 -20.32 0.72
N GLY A 278 5.55 -21.21 1.10
CA GLY A 278 6.64 -20.91 2.02
C GLY A 278 7.57 -19.82 1.51
N LEU A 279 7.98 -19.90 0.24
CA LEU A 279 8.79 -18.85 -0.42
C LEU A 279 8.06 -17.51 -0.45
N GLY A 280 6.78 -17.51 -0.84
CA GLY A 280 5.96 -16.29 -0.82
C GLY A 280 5.85 -15.69 0.59
N PHE A 281 5.71 -16.54 1.61
CA PHE A 281 5.62 -16.11 3.00
C PHE A 281 6.92 -15.53 3.53
N ILE A 282 8.06 -16.14 3.18
CA ILE A 282 9.39 -15.61 3.50
C ILE A 282 9.60 -14.26 2.84
N LEU A 283 9.26 -14.10 1.56
CA LEU A 283 9.40 -12.84 0.83
C LEU A 283 8.48 -11.74 1.35
N ASN A 284 7.24 -12.09 1.73
CA ASN A 284 6.33 -11.14 2.37
C ASN A 284 6.88 -10.68 3.72
N THR A 285 7.35 -11.61 4.55
CA THR A 285 8.01 -11.30 5.84
C THR A 285 9.27 -10.46 5.63
N TYR A 286 10.07 -10.76 4.62
CA TYR A 286 11.26 -10.00 4.27
C TYR A 286 10.93 -8.55 3.89
N GLY A 287 9.87 -8.33 3.11
CA GLY A 287 9.37 -6.99 2.80
C GLY A 287 9.00 -6.19 4.05
N PHE A 288 8.36 -6.82 5.04
CA PHE A 288 8.09 -6.16 6.31
C PHE A 288 9.35 -5.83 7.09
N VAL A 289 10.30 -6.77 7.21
CA VAL A 289 11.56 -6.54 7.91
C VAL A 289 12.32 -5.35 7.30
N LEU A 290 12.36 -5.25 5.96
CA LEU A 290 12.95 -4.08 5.28
C LEU A 290 12.21 -2.78 5.65
N ARG A 291 10.88 -2.73 5.54
CA ARG A 291 10.10 -1.52 5.90
C ARG A 291 10.30 -1.12 7.35
N MET A 292 10.29 -2.09 8.27
CA MET A 292 10.53 -1.87 9.70
C MET A 292 11.93 -1.34 9.97
N TYR A 293 12.93 -1.83 9.26
CA TYR A 293 14.31 -1.36 9.38
C TYR A 293 14.50 0.06 8.83
N ILE A 294 13.86 0.37 7.70
CA ILE A 294 13.96 1.71 7.08
C ILE A 294 13.26 2.75 7.98
N MET A 295 12.07 2.42 8.49
CA MET A 295 11.19 3.38 9.18
C MET A 295 11.23 3.32 10.72
N ASP A 296 12.00 2.39 11.31
CA ASP A 296 12.08 2.15 12.76
C ASP A 296 10.73 1.98 13.46
N ARG A 297 9.74 1.38 12.79
CA ARG A 297 8.38 1.22 13.31
C ARG A 297 7.70 -0.03 12.77
N ALA A 298 6.60 -0.43 13.39
CA ALA A 298 5.77 -1.55 12.95
C ALA A 298 5.11 -1.24 11.58
N PRO A 299 4.89 -2.24 10.72
CA PRO A 299 4.45 -2.04 9.35
C PRO A 299 2.92 -2.06 9.22
N VAL A 300 2.22 -1.21 9.98
CA VAL A 300 0.73 -1.11 10.00
C VAL A 300 0.28 0.34 10.21
N THR A 301 0.95 1.29 9.55
CA THR A 301 0.74 2.74 9.77
C THR A 301 -0.24 3.38 8.81
N ASN A 302 -0.41 2.79 7.63
CA ASN A 302 -1.37 3.23 6.63
C ASN A 302 -2.17 2.05 6.09
N MET A 303 -3.06 2.31 5.14
CA MET A 303 -3.91 1.28 4.58
C MET A 303 -3.18 0.28 3.72
N TYR A 304 -2.20 0.73 2.92
CA TYR A 304 -1.37 -0.15 2.12
C TYR A 304 -0.71 -1.21 3.03
N GLU A 305 -0.05 -0.75 4.09
CA GLU A 305 0.60 -1.61 5.09
C GLU A 305 -0.38 -2.56 5.78
N THR A 306 -1.59 -2.07 6.10
CA THR A 306 -2.64 -2.92 6.68
C THR A 306 -3.10 -4.02 5.71
N VAL A 307 -3.29 -3.72 4.41
CA VAL A 307 -3.70 -4.72 3.40
C VAL A 307 -2.62 -5.80 3.24
N VAL A 308 -1.35 -5.39 3.16
CA VAL A 308 -0.22 -6.32 3.08
C VAL A 308 -0.15 -7.18 4.35
N TRP A 309 -0.40 -6.60 5.53
CA TRP A 309 -0.40 -7.30 6.83
C TRP A 309 -1.54 -8.32 6.93
N VAL A 310 -2.74 -7.94 6.49
CA VAL A 310 -3.90 -8.83 6.42
C VAL A 310 -3.62 -9.99 5.46
N ALA A 311 -3.05 -9.73 4.28
CA ALA A 311 -2.68 -10.79 3.34
C ALA A 311 -1.67 -11.79 3.94
N TRP A 312 -0.66 -11.29 4.65
CA TRP A 312 0.30 -12.12 5.38
C TRP A 312 -0.37 -12.98 6.46
N GLY A 313 -1.20 -12.36 7.30
CA GLY A 313 -1.92 -13.04 8.37
C GLY A 313 -2.91 -14.09 7.87
N THR A 314 -3.56 -13.84 6.73
CA THR A 314 -4.52 -14.78 6.15
C THR A 314 -3.82 -16.04 5.67
N VAL A 315 -2.67 -15.91 5.01
CA VAL A 315 -1.85 -17.07 4.62
C VAL A 315 -1.32 -17.80 5.85
N LEU A 316 -0.89 -17.07 6.89
CA LEU A 316 -0.44 -17.67 8.16
C LEU A 316 -1.55 -18.51 8.81
N PHE A 317 -2.73 -17.94 9.00
CA PHE A 317 -3.85 -18.66 9.62
C PHE A 317 -4.33 -19.82 8.76
N ALA A 318 -4.36 -19.66 7.43
CA ALA A 318 -4.70 -20.74 6.53
C ALA A 318 -3.70 -21.88 6.60
N ALA A 319 -2.40 -21.58 6.66
CA ALA A 319 -1.35 -22.58 6.83
C ALA A 319 -1.47 -23.34 8.16
N ILE A 320 -1.68 -22.62 9.27
CA ILE A 320 -1.87 -23.22 10.61
C ILE A 320 -3.11 -24.11 10.63
N LEU A 321 -4.25 -23.59 10.16
CA LEU A 321 -5.50 -24.35 10.12
C LEU A 321 -5.40 -25.55 9.18
N GLU A 322 -4.70 -25.44 8.07
CA GLU A 322 -4.45 -26.57 7.18
C GLU A 322 -3.60 -27.65 7.86
N ILE A 323 -2.56 -27.26 8.59
CA ILE A 323 -1.69 -28.21 9.30
C ILE A 323 -2.49 -28.97 10.38
N ILE A 324 -3.41 -28.30 11.06
CA ILE A 324 -4.23 -28.88 12.15
C ILE A 324 -5.38 -29.73 11.59
N TYR A 325 -6.17 -29.19 10.67
CA TYR A 325 -7.41 -29.80 10.19
C TYR A 325 -7.25 -30.64 8.91
N LYS A 326 -6.11 -30.53 8.23
CA LYS A 326 -5.77 -31.28 7.00
C LYS A 326 -6.79 -31.11 5.86
N PHE A 327 -7.41 -29.94 5.76
CA PHE A 327 -8.48 -29.67 4.80
C PHE A 327 -8.09 -28.59 3.78
N ARG A 328 -7.49 -29.05 2.69
CA ARG A 328 -6.76 -28.23 1.69
C ARG A 328 -7.46 -26.99 1.18
N LEU A 329 -8.79 -26.98 1.17
CA LEU A 329 -9.57 -25.82 0.76
C LEU A 329 -9.34 -24.59 1.66
N ILE A 330 -8.92 -24.78 2.91
CA ILE A 330 -8.47 -23.68 3.79
C ILE A 330 -7.23 -23.02 3.20
N LEU A 331 -6.24 -23.81 2.79
CA LEU A 331 -5.02 -23.28 2.19
C LEU A 331 -5.28 -22.66 0.80
N VAL A 332 -6.19 -23.24 0.01
CA VAL A 332 -6.66 -22.65 -1.26
C VAL A 332 -7.28 -21.28 -1.02
N ALA A 333 -8.22 -21.17 -0.09
CA ALA A 333 -8.86 -19.90 0.25
C ALA A 333 -7.83 -18.87 0.71
N GLY A 334 -6.98 -19.24 1.68
CA GLY A 334 -6.00 -18.32 2.25
C GLY A 334 -4.96 -17.81 1.26
N THR A 335 -4.46 -18.69 0.39
CA THR A 335 -3.50 -18.31 -0.66
C THR A 335 -4.15 -17.45 -1.74
N LEU A 336 -5.38 -17.75 -2.13
CA LEU A 336 -6.13 -16.93 -3.11
C LEU A 336 -6.38 -15.52 -2.58
N VAL A 337 -6.97 -15.39 -1.40
CA VAL A 337 -7.32 -14.07 -0.86
C VAL A 337 -6.06 -13.30 -0.43
N GLY A 338 -5.03 -13.99 0.07
CA GLY A 338 -3.72 -13.38 0.35
C GLY A 338 -3.04 -12.84 -0.91
N THR A 339 -3.08 -13.60 -2.01
CA THR A 339 -2.61 -13.14 -3.34
C THR A 339 -3.40 -11.91 -3.78
N PHE A 340 -4.73 -11.98 -3.72
CA PHE A 340 -5.62 -10.88 -4.11
C PHE A 340 -5.34 -9.59 -3.32
N GLY A 341 -5.15 -9.69 -2.00
CA GLY A 341 -4.80 -8.53 -1.17
C GLY A 341 -3.48 -7.87 -1.59
N LEU A 342 -2.43 -8.67 -1.83
CA LEU A 342 -1.14 -8.13 -2.29
C LEU A 342 -1.20 -7.56 -3.71
N VAL A 343 -1.96 -8.18 -4.62
CA VAL A 343 -2.17 -7.66 -5.97
C VAL A 343 -2.89 -6.31 -5.92
N ILE A 344 -3.96 -6.18 -5.12
CA ILE A 344 -4.62 -4.88 -4.95
C ILE A 344 -3.64 -3.82 -4.42
N ALA A 345 -2.82 -4.17 -3.44
CA ALA A 345 -1.81 -3.26 -2.90
C ALA A 345 -0.79 -2.80 -3.96
N ASP A 346 -0.40 -3.66 -4.90
CA ASP A 346 0.56 -3.32 -5.97
C ASP A 346 -0.08 -2.55 -7.14
N PHE A 347 -1.35 -2.83 -7.48
CA PHE A 347 -2.02 -2.27 -8.66
C PHE A 347 -2.90 -1.04 -8.37
N ALA A 348 -3.16 -0.70 -7.12
CA ALA A 348 -3.98 0.45 -6.72
C ALA A 348 -3.23 1.51 -5.88
N PRO A 349 -2.02 1.98 -6.28
CA PRO A 349 -1.22 2.90 -5.46
C PRO A 349 -1.91 4.26 -5.23
N ALA A 350 -2.80 4.68 -6.14
CA ALA A 350 -3.60 5.89 -5.98
C ALA A 350 -4.61 5.83 -4.82
N VAL A 351 -4.97 4.62 -4.37
CA VAL A 351 -5.88 4.38 -3.23
C VAL A 351 -5.09 3.86 -2.02
N LEU A 352 -4.08 3.02 -2.26
CA LEU A 352 -3.23 2.39 -1.26
C LEU A 352 -1.80 2.89 -1.44
N ASP A 353 -1.49 4.03 -0.85
CA ASP A 353 -0.18 4.68 -0.95
C ASP A 353 0.95 3.77 -0.38
N PRO A 354 1.87 3.26 -1.22
CA PRO A 354 2.96 2.40 -0.78
C PRO A 354 4.14 3.16 -0.16
N THR A 355 4.14 4.50 -0.24
CA THR A 355 5.28 5.34 0.13
C THR A 355 5.59 5.28 1.62
N LEU A 356 6.87 5.51 1.94
CA LEU A 356 7.40 5.44 3.29
C LEU A 356 7.35 6.84 3.94
N GLN A 357 6.15 7.25 4.35
CA GLN A 357 5.90 8.56 4.96
C GLN A 357 6.16 8.58 6.47
N PRO A 358 6.64 9.67 7.06
CA PRO A 358 6.72 9.81 8.52
C PRO A 358 5.37 9.65 9.22
N LEU A 359 5.42 9.33 10.52
CA LEU A 359 4.21 9.10 11.31
C LEU A 359 3.48 10.41 11.59
N GLU A 360 2.15 10.37 11.45
CA GLU A 360 1.27 11.38 12.02
C GLU A 360 1.59 11.58 13.52
N PRO A 361 1.46 12.80 14.08
CA PRO A 361 1.86 13.09 15.45
C PRO A 361 1.32 12.12 16.50
N VAL A 362 0.05 11.72 16.38
CA VAL A 362 -0.62 10.76 17.28
C VAL A 362 -0.09 9.33 17.15
N LEU A 363 0.46 8.97 15.99
CA LEU A 363 1.02 7.64 15.73
C LEU A 363 2.48 7.52 16.18
N ARG A 364 3.15 8.63 16.56
CA ARG A 364 4.57 8.64 16.95
C ARG A 364 4.88 7.75 18.15
N SER A 365 3.90 7.44 19.01
CA SER A 365 4.07 6.41 20.02
C SER A 365 4.05 5.01 19.37
N ASN A 366 5.22 4.53 18.95
CA ASN A 366 5.39 3.20 18.36
C ASN A 366 4.83 2.05 19.23
N TYR A 367 4.71 2.27 20.55
CA TYR A 367 4.15 1.30 21.49
C TYR A 367 2.71 0.89 21.14
N TRP A 368 1.80 1.87 21.04
CA TRP A 368 0.39 1.60 20.76
C TRP A 368 0.15 1.13 19.33
N LEU A 369 0.90 1.67 18.37
CA LEU A 369 0.91 1.18 17.00
C LEU A 369 1.23 -0.33 16.95
N THR A 370 2.24 -0.77 17.69
CA THR A 370 2.67 -2.17 17.70
C THR A 370 1.65 -3.07 18.42
N ILE A 371 1.11 -2.64 19.56
CA ILE A 371 0.25 -3.50 20.39
C ILE A 371 -1.20 -3.47 19.92
N HIS A 372 -1.81 -2.29 19.85
CA HIS A 372 -3.22 -2.17 19.47
C HIS A 372 -3.44 -2.45 17.99
N VAL A 373 -2.75 -1.71 17.10
CA VAL A 373 -3.06 -1.74 15.66
C VAL A 373 -2.72 -3.10 15.05
N MET A 374 -1.60 -3.73 15.41
CA MET A 374 -1.29 -5.08 14.92
C MET A 374 -2.30 -6.13 15.43
N THR A 375 -2.72 -6.02 16.70
CA THR A 375 -3.72 -6.94 17.29
C THR A 375 -5.08 -6.81 16.62
N ILE A 376 -5.56 -5.60 16.34
CA ILE A 376 -6.85 -5.43 15.69
C ILE A 376 -6.77 -5.83 14.21
N THR A 377 -5.71 -5.47 13.50
CA THR A 377 -5.59 -5.75 12.06
C THR A 377 -5.29 -7.22 11.75
N ILE A 378 -4.61 -7.96 12.64
CA ILE A 378 -4.46 -9.41 12.46
C ILE A 378 -5.80 -10.13 12.59
N SER A 379 -6.77 -9.59 13.35
CA SER A 379 -8.14 -10.15 13.37
C SER A 379 -8.80 -10.12 12.00
N TYR A 380 -8.58 -9.06 11.24
CA TYR A 380 -9.11 -8.89 9.88
C TYR A 380 -8.57 -9.96 8.94
N ALA A 381 -7.34 -10.43 9.16
CA ALA A 381 -6.74 -11.52 8.42
C ALA A 381 -7.49 -12.86 8.60
N ALA A 382 -7.94 -13.15 9.82
CA ALA A 382 -8.76 -14.34 10.10
C ALA A 382 -10.18 -14.18 9.54
N PHE A 383 -10.77 -12.99 9.62
CA PHE A 383 -12.07 -12.72 9.00
C PHE A 383 -12.03 -12.80 7.47
N PHE A 384 -10.93 -12.35 6.86
CA PHE A 384 -10.74 -12.44 5.40
C PHE A 384 -10.57 -13.89 4.93
N LEU A 385 -9.94 -14.73 5.75
CA LEU A 385 -9.92 -16.19 5.51
C LEU A 385 -11.32 -16.79 5.58
N ALA A 386 -12.12 -16.41 6.58
CA ALA A 386 -13.51 -16.86 6.70
C ALA A 386 -14.35 -16.46 5.48
N PHE A 387 -14.16 -15.23 4.99
CA PHE A 387 -14.76 -14.72 3.77
C PHE A 387 -14.37 -15.55 2.53
N GLY A 388 -13.07 -15.78 2.30
CA GLY A 388 -12.61 -16.58 1.17
C GLY A 388 -13.11 -18.04 1.21
N LEU A 389 -13.22 -18.62 2.40
CA LEU A 389 -13.83 -19.94 2.58
C LEU A 389 -15.33 -19.92 2.27
N ALA A 390 -16.02 -18.82 2.60
CA ALA A 390 -17.43 -18.65 2.28
C ALA A 390 -17.69 -18.59 0.78
N ASP A 391 -16.85 -17.88 0.02
CA ASP A 391 -16.96 -17.85 -1.45
C ASP A 391 -16.83 -19.25 -2.06
N ILE A 392 -15.84 -20.03 -1.60
CA ILE A 392 -15.71 -21.44 -1.99
C ILE A 392 -16.97 -22.23 -1.58
N GLY A 393 -17.50 -21.98 -0.38
CA GLY A 393 -18.73 -22.58 0.12
C GLY A 393 -19.93 -22.32 -0.79
N LEU A 394 -20.13 -21.07 -1.24
CA LEU A 394 -21.21 -20.69 -2.16
C LEU A 394 -21.12 -21.45 -3.48
N ILE A 395 -19.91 -21.64 -4.02
CA ILE A 395 -19.67 -22.44 -5.22
C ILE A 395 -20.12 -23.90 -5.00
N TYR A 396 -19.81 -24.50 -3.84
CA TYR A 396 -20.24 -25.86 -3.53
C TYR A 396 -21.77 -26.02 -3.43
N TYR A 397 -22.48 -25.02 -2.89
CA TYR A 397 -23.95 -25.02 -2.89
C TYR A 397 -24.52 -24.97 -4.32
N LEU A 398 -23.90 -24.20 -5.23
CA LEU A 398 -24.31 -24.17 -6.64
C LEU A 398 -24.08 -25.51 -7.34
N ARG A 399 -22.94 -26.17 -7.05
CA ARG A 399 -22.57 -27.47 -7.66
C ARG A 399 -23.40 -28.65 -7.16
N GLY A 400 -24.05 -28.54 -5.99
CA GLY A 400 -24.98 -29.55 -5.47
C GLY A 400 -24.73 -29.86 -4.00
N GLU A 401 -25.59 -29.34 -3.14
CA GLU A 401 -25.50 -29.48 -1.67
C GLU A 401 -25.39 -30.94 -1.21
N GLU A 402 -26.21 -31.85 -1.74
CA GLU A 402 -26.19 -33.28 -1.35
C GLU A 402 -24.88 -33.98 -1.71
N LYS A 403 -24.34 -33.69 -2.89
CA LYS A 403 -23.11 -34.32 -3.40
C LYS A 403 -21.87 -33.92 -2.61
N PHE A 404 -21.86 -32.70 -2.05
CA PHE A 404 -20.67 -32.09 -1.46
C PHE A 404 -20.82 -31.80 0.04
N GLN A 405 -21.64 -32.57 0.76
CA GLN A 405 -21.88 -32.38 2.20
C GLN A 405 -20.59 -32.44 3.03
N LYS A 406 -19.62 -33.27 2.66
CA LYS A 406 -18.36 -33.39 3.40
C LYS A 406 -17.52 -32.13 3.28
N GLU A 407 -17.37 -31.62 2.06
CA GLU A 407 -16.65 -30.40 1.73
C GLU A 407 -17.31 -29.19 2.38
N ILE A 408 -18.64 -29.07 2.28
CA ILE A 408 -19.42 -27.99 2.90
C ILE A 408 -19.21 -27.98 4.42
N ARG A 409 -19.26 -29.14 5.09
CA ARG A 409 -19.03 -29.22 6.54
C ARG A 409 -17.62 -28.79 6.93
N ALA A 410 -16.62 -29.19 6.14
CA ALA A 410 -15.24 -28.82 6.39
C ALA A 410 -14.99 -27.32 6.14
N ILE A 411 -15.58 -26.73 5.09
CA ILE A 411 -15.58 -25.28 4.85
C ILE A 411 -16.22 -24.55 6.02
N VAL A 412 -17.41 -24.96 6.45
CA VAL A 412 -18.13 -24.33 7.57
C VAL A 412 -17.34 -24.43 8.88
N SER A 413 -16.65 -25.55 9.13
CA SER A 413 -15.72 -25.67 10.24
C SER A 413 -14.58 -24.65 10.14
N GLY A 414 -13.96 -24.52 8.98
CA GLY A 414 -12.92 -23.54 8.72
C GLY A 414 -13.39 -22.10 8.92
N ILE A 415 -14.59 -21.74 8.42
CA ILE A 415 -15.22 -20.43 8.64
C ILE A 415 -15.40 -20.18 10.14
N TYR A 416 -16.02 -21.13 10.85
CA TYR A 416 -16.30 -20.99 12.28
C TYR A 416 -15.01 -20.81 13.09
N ARG A 417 -13.97 -21.62 12.82
CA ARG A 417 -12.66 -21.48 13.48
C ARG A 417 -11.97 -20.16 13.16
N SER A 418 -12.02 -19.73 11.90
CA SER A 418 -11.41 -18.46 11.48
C SER A 418 -12.10 -17.27 12.14
N MET A 419 -13.43 -17.28 12.25
CA MET A 419 -14.19 -16.26 13.00
C MET A 419 -13.85 -16.25 14.49
N GLN A 420 -13.69 -17.42 15.12
CA GLN A 420 -13.28 -17.50 16.52
C GLN A 420 -11.90 -16.87 16.74
N ILE A 421 -10.93 -17.17 15.86
CA ILE A 421 -9.60 -16.55 15.90
C ILE A 421 -9.72 -15.03 15.73
N GLY A 422 -10.50 -14.58 14.74
CA GLY A 422 -10.72 -13.15 14.52
C GLY A 422 -11.29 -12.46 15.75
N VAL A 423 -12.35 -12.99 16.35
CA VAL A 423 -12.94 -12.42 17.58
C VAL A 423 -11.96 -12.41 18.75
N ALA A 424 -11.15 -13.46 18.90
CA ALA A 424 -10.13 -13.55 19.96
C ALA A 424 -9.07 -12.44 19.88
N PHE A 425 -8.82 -11.89 18.69
CA PHE A 425 -7.93 -10.73 18.50
C PHE A 425 -8.70 -9.39 18.46
N LEU A 426 -9.90 -9.36 17.86
CA LEU A 426 -10.70 -8.16 17.72
C LEU A 426 -11.14 -7.60 19.08
N ALA A 427 -11.61 -8.46 20.00
CA ALA A 427 -12.12 -7.99 21.29
C ALA A 427 -11.03 -7.36 22.16
N PRO A 428 -9.86 -8.00 22.40
CA PRO A 428 -8.74 -7.33 23.07
C PRO A 428 -8.22 -6.13 22.29
N GLY A 429 -8.21 -6.20 20.94
CA GLY A 429 -7.85 -5.09 20.08
C GLY A 429 -8.68 -3.84 20.35
N ILE A 430 -10.01 -3.96 20.46
CA ILE A 430 -10.91 -2.84 20.77
C ILE A 430 -10.62 -2.27 22.17
N ILE A 431 -10.40 -3.13 23.17
CA ILE A 431 -10.05 -2.69 24.53
C ILE A 431 -8.74 -1.92 24.53
N LEU A 432 -7.70 -2.45 23.88
CA LEU A 432 -6.40 -1.79 23.73
C LEU A 432 -6.53 -0.45 22.98
N GLY A 433 -7.49 -0.34 22.07
CA GLY A 433 -7.81 0.90 21.36
C GLY A 433 -8.38 1.96 22.30
N GLY A 434 -9.30 1.57 23.18
CA GLY A 434 -9.81 2.46 24.21
C GLY A 434 -8.74 2.94 25.18
N ILE A 435 -7.80 2.06 25.59
CA ILE A 435 -6.66 2.46 26.44
C ILE A 435 -5.77 3.48 25.70
N TRP A 436 -5.51 3.27 24.42
CA TRP A 436 -4.74 4.22 23.61
C TRP A 436 -5.47 5.56 23.42
N ALA A 437 -6.79 5.54 23.24
CA ALA A 437 -7.62 6.73 23.16
C ALA A 437 -7.57 7.53 24.48
N ASP A 438 -7.60 6.85 25.62
CA ASP A 438 -7.47 7.47 26.94
C ASP A 438 -6.10 8.16 27.09
N TYR A 439 -5.03 7.46 26.70
CA TYR A 439 -3.68 8.01 26.71
C TYR A 439 -3.51 9.23 25.78
N SER A 440 -4.19 9.24 24.63
CA SER A 440 -3.99 10.26 23.59
C SER A 440 -4.92 11.47 23.73
N TRP A 441 -6.14 11.26 24.21
CA TRP A 441 -7.20 12.27 24.25
C TRP A 441 -7.90 12.39 25.61
N GLY A 442 -7.45 11.67 26.64
CA GLY A 442 -8.02 11.72 27.99
C GLY A 442 -9.40 11.08 28.12
N ARG A 443 -9.80 10.23 27.17
CA ARG A 443 -11.05 9.45 27.23
C ARG A 443 -10.90 8.04 26.66
N PHE A 444 -11.38 7.04 27.41
CA PHE A 444 -11.39 5.65 26.96
C PHE A 444 -12.32 5.36 25.77
N TRP A 445 -13.45 6.07 25.68
CA TRP A 445 -14.45 5.88 24.61
C TRP A 445 -15.25 7.17 24.41
N GLY A 446 -15.73 7.40 23.20
CA GLY A 446 -16.42 8.63 22.80
C GLY A 446 -17.37 8.46 21.62
N TRP A 447 -17.71 7.22 21.24
CA TRP A 447 -18.73 6.91 20.24
C TRP A 447 -18.47 7.52 18.86
N ASP A 448 -17.22 7.83 18.54
CA ASP A 448 -16.90 8.28 17.19
C ASP A 448 -17.10 7.13 16.19
N PRO A 449 -17.21 7.44 14.88
CA PRO A 449 -17.53 6.42 13.90
C PRO A 449 -16.59 5.20 13.90
N LYS A 450 -15.29 5.34 14.23
CA LYS A 450 -14.39 4.17 14.26
C LYS A 450 -14.65 3.28 15.45
N GLU A 451 -14.74 3.87 16.63
CA GLU A 451 -15.09 3.16 17.87
C GLU A 451 -16.45 2.44 17.73
N THR A 452 -17.47 3.15 17.24
CA THR A 452 -18.82 2.59 17.03
C THR A 452 -18.82 1.43 16.04
N TRP A 453 -18.18 1.57 14.87
CA TRP A 453 -18.16 0.49 13.88
C TRP A 453 -17.30 -0.70 14.29
N ALA A 454 -16.23 -0.49 15.07
CA ALA A 454 -15.46 -1.59 15.66
C ALA A 454 -16.32 -2.41 16.63
N LEU A 455 -17.14 -1.76 17.47
CA LEU A 455 -18.09 -2.43 18.35
C LEU A 455 -19.18 -3.19 17.56
N ILE A 456 -19.76 -2.56 16.52
CA ILE A 456 -20.74 -3.23 15.65
C ILE A 456 -20.15 -4.47 14.99
N ALA A 457 -18.91 -4.39 14.49
CA ALA A 457 -18.23 -5.54 13.91
C ALA A 457 -18.05 -6.67 14.94
N LEU A 458 -17.58 -6.34 16.16
CA LEU A 458 -17.42 -7.33 17.23
C LEU A 458 -18.75 -8.02 17.58
N LEU A 459 -19.80 -7.24 17.81
CA LEU A 459 -21.12 -7.77 18.15
C LEU A 459 -21.71 -8.59 17.00
N GLY A 460 -21.52 -8.18 15.75
CA GLY A 460 -21.95 -8.91 14.57
C GLY A 460 -21.30 -10.30 14.46
N TYR A 461 -19.98 -10.40 14.64
CA TYR A 461 -19.29 -11.69 14.65
C TYR A 461 -19.67 -12.54 15.86
N LEU A 462 -19.80 -11.95 17.06
CA LEU A 462 -20.26 -12.66 18.25
C LEU A 462 -21.68 -13.22 18.05
N ALA A 463 -22.60 -12.45 17.48
CA ALA A 463 -23.96 -12.90 17.20
C ALA A 463 -23.97 -14.12 16.27
N VAL A 464 -23.17 -14.12 15.21
CA VAL A 464 -23.05 -15.27 14.29
C VAL A 464 -22.48 -16.50 15.00
N LEU A 465 -21.41 -16.33 15.79
CA LEU A 465 -20.79 -17.43 16.54
C LEU A 465 -21.77 -18.04 17.56
N HIS A 466 -22.49 -17.21 18.31
CA HIS A 466 -23.49 -17.67 19.28
C HIS A 466 -24.69 -18.33 18.59
N ALA A 467 -25.18 -17.76 17.49
CA ALA A 467 -26.29 -18.33 16.73
C ALA A 467 -25.92 -19.69 16.11
N ARG A 468 -24.65 -19.89 15.72
CA ARG A 468 -24.15 -21.22 15.32
C ARG A 468 -24.09 -22.18 16.49
N TYR A 469 -23.55 -21.75 17.63
CA TYR A 469 -23.45 -22.57 18.84
C TYR A 469 -24.83 -23.00 19.35
N ALA A 470 -25.80 -22.09 19.39
CA ALA A 470 -27.19 -22.34 19.77
C ALA A 470 -27.98 -23.15 18.72
N GLY A 471 -27.39 -23.43 17.55
CA GLY A 471 -28.00 -24.22 16.49
C GLY A 471 -29.02 -23.49 15.62
N PHE A 472 -29.17 -22.17 15.75
CA PHE A 472 -30.03 -21.32 14.91
C PHE A 472 -29.50 -21.20 13.47
N ILE A 473 -28.18 -21.11 13.32
CA ILE A 473 -27.53 -20.99 12.00
C ILE A 473 -26.94 -22.35 11.59
N LYS A 474 -27.50 -22.94 10.53
CA LYS A 474 -27.01 -24.18 9.90
C LYS A 474 -25.87 -23.89 8.91
N ASN A 475 -25.44 -24.90 8.16
CA ASN A 475 -24.25 -24.82 7.30
C ASN A 475 -24.36 -23.72 6.24
N PHE A 476 -25.52 -23.59 5.58
CA PHE A 476 -25.71 -22.55 4.56
C PHE A 476 -25.69 -21.16 5.19
N GLY A 477 -26.37 -21.00 6.34
CA GLY A 477 -26.37 -19.75 7.08
C GLY A 477 -24.96 -19.33 7.50
N MET A 478 -24.08 -20.25 7.91
CA MET A 478 -22.68 -19.93 8.24
C MET A 478 -21.89 -19.40 7.05
N VAL A 479 -22.11 -19.96 5.86
CA VAL A 479 -21.48 -19.48 4.63
C VAL A 479 -21.99 -18.08 4.28
N VAL A 480 -23.30 -17.87 4.33
CA VAL A 480 -23.92 -16.57 4.05
C VAL A 480 -23.46 -15.49 5.04
N THR A 481 -23.52 -15.77 6.33
CA THR A 481 -23.18 -14.77 7.34
C THR A 481 -21.70 -14.41 7.33
N ALA A 482 -20.80 -15.31 6.90
CA ALA A 482 -19.39 -15.00 6.74
C ALA A 482 -19.11 -13.93 5.68
N VAL A 483 -19.87 -13.93 4.58
CA VAL A 483 -19.80 -12.88 3.57
C VAL A 483 -20.35 -11.57 4.12
N ILE A 484 -21.51 -11.62 4.80
CA ILE A 484 -22.19 -10.45 5.35
C ILE A 484 -21.35 -9.79 6.45
N THR A 485 -20.83 -10.55 7.42
CA THR A 485 -20.06 -9.97 8.54
C THR A 485 -18.72 -9.41 8.11
N PHE A 486 -18.11 -9.91 7.02
CA PHE A 486 -16.91 -9.29 6.47
C PHE A 486 -17.16 -7.86 5.96
N SER A 487 -18.38 -7.56 5.51
CA SER A 487 -18.76 -6.19 5.14
C SER A 487 -18.74 -5.23 6.34
N LEU A 488 -18.93 -5.73 7.58
CA LEU A 488 -18.77 -4.93 8.80
C LEU A 488 -17.31 -4.53 9.02
N VAL A 489 -16.36 -5.42 8.75
CA VAL A 489 -14.92 -5.12 8.80
C VAL A 489 -14.56 -4.08 7.74
N ILE A 490 -15.06 -4.24 6.50
CA ILE A 490 -14.86 -3.27 5.43
C ILE A 490 -15.41 -1.89 5.86
N MET A 491 -16.59 -1.83 6.47
CA MET A 491 -17.15 -0.57 6.94
C MET A 491 -16.29 0.06 8.05
N ALA A 492 -15.88 -0.73 9.05
CA ALA A 492 -15.05 -0.24 10.16
C ALA A 492 -13.66 0.25 9.71
N TRP A 493 -13.03 -0.47 8.77
CA TRP A 493 -11.68 -0.17 8.30
C TRP A 493 -11.63 0.81 7.12
N TYR A 494 -12.41 0.58 6.06
CA TYR A 494 -12.46 1.42 4.86
C TYR A 494 -13.55 2.48 4.95
N GLY A 495 -14.78 2.07 5.28
CA GLY A 495 -15.97 2.91 5.25
C GLY A 495 -15.86 4.15 6.15
N VAL A 496 -15.36 4.00 7.38
CA VAL A 496 -15.19 5.16 8.26
C VAL A 496 -14.17 6.17 7.72
N ASN A 497 -13.11 5.70 7.05
CA ASN A 497 -12.08 6.59 6.50
C ASN A 497 -12.56 7.34 5.24
N PHE A 498 -13.22 6.66 4.28
CA PHE A 498 -13.54 7.25 2.96
C PHE A 498 -15.01 7.59 2.74
N VAL A 499 -15.94 6.84 3.36
CA VAL A 499 -17.37 7.05 3.18
C VAL A 499 -17.89 8.07 4.19
N LEU A 500 -17.55 7.89 5.46
CA LEU A 500 -17.91 8.85 6.52
C LEU A 500 -16.88 9.97 6.60
N GLY A 501 -15.59 9.60 6.60
CA GLY A 501 -14.43 10.49 6.73
C GLY A 501 -14.63 11.57 7.80
N ALA A 502 -15.08 11.14 8.98
CA ALA A 502 -15.38 11.95 10.14
C ALA A 502 -14.85 11.25 11.40
N GLY A 503 -14.38 12.03 12.38
CA GLY A 503 -13.83 11.54 13.65
C GLY A 503 -12.32 11.68 13.75
N LEU A 504 -11.82 11.76 15.00
CA LEU A 504 -10.40 11.98 15.35
C LEU A 504 -9.44 10.90 14.83
N HIS A 505 -10.00 9.78 14.39
CA HIS A 505 -9.26 8.62 13.92
C HIS A 505 -9.11 8.54 12.40
N SER A 506 -9.70 9.45 11.61
CA SER A 506 -9.66 9.36 10.15
C SER A 506 -8.30 9.80 9.58
N TYR A 507 -7.38 8.84 9.43
CA TYR A 507 -6.04 9.05 8.82
C TYR A 507 -5.96 8.51 7.38
N GLY A 508 -7.09 8.15 6.77
CA GLY A 508 -7.14 7.69 5.38
C GLY A 508 -6.90 8.84 4.42
N PHE A 509 -5.63 9.17 4.19
CA PHE A 509 -5.24 10.07 3.11
C PHE A 509 -5.26 9.27 1.80
N GLY A 510 -6.37 9.38 1.07
CA GLY A 510 -6.56 8.74 -0.23
C GLY A 510 -7.84 9.26 -0.87
N ALA A 511 -7.76 9.83 -2.06
CA ALA A 511 -8.95 10.22 -2.80
C ALA A 511 -9.42 9.02 -3.63
N GLY A 512 -10.46 8.33 -3.15
CA GLY A 512 -11.30 7.47 -4.00
C GLY A 512 -11.19 5.96 -3.78
N GLY A 513 -11.87 5.24 -4.67
CA GLY A 513 -12.03 3.78 -4.63
C GLY A 513 -13.32 3.30 -3.97
N VAL A 514 -14.18 4.22 -3.55
CA VAL A 514 -15.49 3.90 -2.94
C VAL A 514 -16.32 3.11 -3.94
N GLU A 515 -16.28 3.46 -5.22
CA GLU A 515 -16.99 2.74 -6.29
C GLU A 515 -16.54 1.28 -6.36
N TYR A 516 -15.24 1.01 -6.29
CA TYR A 516 -14.70 -0.35 -6.34
C TYR A 516 -15.07 -1.17 -5.11
N VAL A 517 -14.96 -0.57 -3.91
CA VAL A 517 -15.32 -1.26 -2.66
C VAL A 517 -16.82 -1.50 -2.59
N SER A 518 -17.65 -0.53 -2.97
CA SER A 518 -19.10 -0.68 -3.03
C SER A 518 -19.53 -1.72 -4.07
N ALA A 519 -18.92 -1.73 -5.26
CA ALA A 519 -19.17 -2.75 -6.28
C ALA A 519 -18.77 -4.14 -5.78
N PHE A 520 -17.63 -4.27 -5.10
CA PHE A 520 -17.20 -5.52 -4.48
C PHE A 520 -18.21 -6.04 -3.46
N VAL A 521 -18.66 -5.18 -2.53
CA VAL A 521 -19.66 -5.56 -1.51
C VAL A 521 -20.99 -5.95 -2.18
N ALA A 522 -21.47 -5.13 -3.13
CA ALA A 522 -22.70 -5.40 -3.85
C ALA A 522 -22.65 -6.71 -4.64
N ALA A 523 -21.54 -7.00 -5.33
CA ALA A 523 -21.36 -8.24 -6.08
C ALA A 523 -21.44 -9.48 -5.19
N HIS A 524 -20.83 -9.45 -3.99
CA HIS A 524 -20.89 -10.57 -3.06
C HIS A 524 -22.28 -10.73 -2.42
N ILE A 525 -22.98 -9.64 -2.12
CA ILE A 525 -24.38 -9.70 -1.67
C ILE A 525 -25.28 -10.31 -2.76
N LEU A 526 -25.12 -9.87 -4.02
CA LEU A 526 -25.85 -10.43 -5.16
C LEU A 526 -25.55 -11.92 -5.36
N LEU A 527 -24.28 -12.34 -5.21
CA LEU A 527 -23.90 -13.75 -5.27
C LEU A 527 -24.59 -14.58 -4.18
N VAL A 528 -24.62 -14.08 -2.95
CA VAL A 528 -25.34 -14.72 -1.82
C VAL A 528 -26.83 -14.87 -2.14
N ILE A 529 -27.48 -13.80 -2.63
CA ILE A 529 -28.90 -13.81 -3.00
C ILE A 529 -29.14 -14.84 -4.11
N TYR A 530 -28.33 -14.81 -5.16
CA TYR A 530 -28.42 -15.74 -6.29
C TYR A 530 -28.31 -17.20 -5.84
N VAL A 531 -27.29 -17.54 -5.04
CA VAL A 531 -27.11 -18.90 -4.51
C VAL A 531 -28.29 -19.31 -3.64
N GLY A 532 -28.82 -18.39 -2.82
CA GLY A 532 -30.01 -18.63 -2.00
C GLY A 532 -31.25 -18.97 -2.83
N ILE A 533 -31.50 -18.22 -3.91
CA ILE A 533 -32.62 -18.47 -4.84
C ILE A 533 -32.46 -19.83 -5.52
N VAL A 534 -31.29 -20.11 -6.09
CA VAL A 534 -30.99 -21.38 -6.79
C VAL A 534 -31.15 -22.57 -5.85
N ARG A 535 -30.63 -22.46 -4.61
CA ARG A 535 -30.74 -23.50 -3.60
C ARG A 535 -32.19 -23.80 -3.25
N ARG A 536 -33.02 -22.75 -3.04
CA ARG A 536 -34.44 -22.90 -2.72
C ARG A 536 -35.20 -23.59 -3.86
N GLY A 537 -34.96 -23.19 -5.10
CA GLY A 537 -35.60 -23.80 -6.28
C GLY A 537 -35.29 -25.31 -6.42
N LYS A 538 -34.04 -25.72 -6.16
CA LYS A 538 -33.66 -27.14 -6.17
C LYS A 538 -34.37 -27.96 -5.09
N GLN A 539 -34.53 -27.40 -3.89
CA GLN A 539 -35.24 -28.08 -2.80
C GLN A 539 -36.74 -28.26 -3.11
N THR A 540 -37.39 -27.25 -3.69
CA THR A 540 -38.82 -27.36 -4.06
C THR A 540 -39.06 -28.43 -5.12
N THR A 541 -38.14 -28.57 -6.09
CA THR A 541 -38.26 -29.56 -7.17
C THR A 541 -38.10 -31.01 -6.67
N GLN A 542 -37.30 -31.22 -5.62
CA GLN A 542 -37.13 -32.53 -4.98
C GLN A 542 -38.30 -32.94 -4.08
N THR A 543 -39.09 -31.99 -3.58
CA THR A 543 -40.29 -32.28 -2.78
C THR A 543 -41.55 -32.54 -3.60
N THR A 544 -41.54 -32.21 -4.89
CA THR A 544 -42.68 -32.40 -5.81
C THR A 544 -42.56 -33.64 -6.71
N ASN A 545 -41.41 -34.32 -6.69
CA ASN A 545 -41.19 -35.63 -7.32
C ASN A 545 -41.08 -36.70 -6.23
#